data_AF-A7T887-F1
#
_entry.id   AF-A7T887-F1
#
_cell.length_a   1.000
_cell.length_b   1.000
_cell.length_c   1.000
_cell.angle_alpha   90.00
_cell.angle_beta   90.00
_cell.angle_gamma   90.00
#
_symmetry.space_group_name_H-M   'P 1'
#
loop_
_entity.id
_entity.type
_entity.pdbx_description
1 polymer ?
#
loop_
_entity_poly.entity_id
_entity_poly.type
_entity_poly.pdbx_seq_one_letter_code
_entity_poly.pdbx_strand_id
1 'polypeptide(L)'
;DEVIHCVDMQTERFDMARSQSAKARESRNLLSIALFVLIPPSTGQEIRTLRIAPSGDREHVQGLNSLVLNSDGTLMFRFEDYKTCGSHGVDVTNLPEDHRLNVIIREYLDKYRDILLDAADDGTTNNFLLLTDKGKPCSGPAFSTHMKSVFYHLTGVSVNLHLLRSSFVTYCYGDSQCTDAMKDSLASALRHTRKQAQLTYDRKNSSEKKSLAVSLASELAENTIESLSAQPSDRNAGLDKGSWVALTVESSTLANPNILLARIQNLMPGRKASLLWFKATGKKACTLFTTMKPTG
;
A
#
# COMPACT_ATOMS: atom_id res chain seq x y z
N ASP A 1 -3.51 -11.64 3.15
CA ASP A 1 -3.07 -12.70 4.09
C ASP A 1 -3.16 -14.08 3.47
N GLU A 2 -4.35 -14.58 3.11
CA GLU A 2 -4.52 -15.94 2.52
C GLU A 2 -3.59 -16.22 1.32
N VAL A 3 -3.45 -15.27 0.40
CA VAL A 3 -2.58 -15.41 -0.80
C VAL A 3 -1.10 -15.55 -0.44
N ILE A 4 -0.65 -14.96 0.67
CA ILE A 4 0.77 -14.97 1.07
C ILE A 4 1.16 -16.38 1.54
N HIS A 5 0.26 -17.07 2.24
CA HIS A 5 0.48 -18.43 2.73
C HIS A 5 0.42 -19.50 1.63
N CYS A 6 -0.11 -19.18 0.45
CA CYS A 6 -0.19 -20.13 -0.66
C CYS A 6 1.16 -20.71 -1.08
N VAL A 7 2.25 -19.94 -0.97
CA VAL A 7 3.59 -20.43 -1.33
C VAL A 7 3.99 -21.57 -0.40
N ASP A 8 3.82 -21.40 0.91
CA ASP A 8 4.20 -22.42 1.91
C ASP A 8 3.30 -23.65 1.80
N MET A 9 1.98 -23.47 1.68
CA MET A 9 1.03 -24.57 1.48
C MET A 9 1.33 -25.38 0.21
N GLN A 10 1.74 -24.70 -0.86
CA GLN A 10 2.10 -25.37 -2.11
C GLN A 10 3.48 -26.05 -2.03
N THR A 11 4.42 -25.52 -1.24
CA THR A 11 5.67 -26.21 -0.90
C THR A 11 5.39 -27.53 -0.18
N GLU A 12 4.49 -27.54 0.80
CA GLU A 12 4.10 -28.78 1.50
C GLU A 12 3.52 -29.83 0.53
N ARG A 13 2.65 -29.41 -0.41
CA ARG A 13 2.11 -30.31 -1.44
C ARG A 13 3.20 -30.88 -2.35
N PHE A 14 4.17 -30.05 -2.73
CA PHE A 14 5.33 -30.49 -3.50
C PHE A 14 6.16 -31.52 -2.74
N ASP A 15 6.40 -31.33 -1.44
CA ASP A 15 7.15 -32.27 -0.61
C ASP A 15 6.42 -33.60 -0.41
N MET A 16 5.09 -33.57 -0.33
CA MET A 16 4.24 -34.77 -0.22
C MET A 16 4.13 -35.56 -1.54
N ALA A 17 4.48 -34.98 -2.69
CA ALA A 17 4.36 -35.63 -3.98
C ALA A 17 5.35 -36.80 -4.13
N ARG A 18 4.82 -38.00 -4.40
CA ARG A 18 5.59 -39.25 -4.36
C ARG A 18 6.28 -39.63 -5.66
N SER A 19 5.76 -39.20 -6.81
CA SER A 19 6.33 -39.52 -8.13
C SER A 19 7.00 -38.29 -8.74
N GLN A 20 7.99 -38.51 -9.62
CA GLN A 20 8.68 -37.42 -10.32
C GLN A 20 7.73 -36.57 -11.17
N SER A 21 6.78 -37.19 -11.86
CA SER A 21 5.74 -36.47 -12.61
C SER A 21 4.79 -35.67 -11.70
N ALA A 22 4.44 -36.19 -10.51
CA ALA A 22 3.68 -35.43 -9.53
C ALA A 22 4.49 -34.24 -9.00
N LYS A 23 5.76 -34.45 -8.62
CA LYS A 23 6.67 -33.38 -8.20
C LYS A 23 6.82 -32.31 -9.26
N ALA A 24 6.94 -32.68 -10.54
CA ALA A 24 7.04 -31.71 -11.62
C ALA A 24 5.79 -30.84 -11.75
N ARG A 25 4.59 -31.43 -11.63
CA ARG A 25 3.32 -30.67 -11.63
C ARG A 25 3.19 -29.76 -10.41
N GLU A 26 3.51 -30.25 -9.22
CA GLU A 26 3.45 -29.43 -8.00
C GLU A 26 4.53 -28.33 -7.98
N SER A 27 5.71 -28.58 -8.55
CA SER A 27 6.78 -27.59 -8.73
C SER A 27 6.36 -26.49 -9.70
N ARG A 28 5.71 -26.85 -10.83
CA ARG A 28 5.10 -25.86 -11.72
C ARG A 28 4.05 -25.02 -11.00
N ASN A 29 3.17 -25.65 -10.22
CA ASN A 29 2.14 -24.93 -9.45
C ASN A 29 2.80 -23.97 -8.43
N LEU A 30 3.83 -24.45 -7.71
CA LEU A 30 4.60 -23.63 -6.76
C LEU A 30 5.22 -22.41 -7.44
N LEU A 31 5.91 -22.61 -8.57
CA LEU A 31 6.48 -21.53 -9.36
C LEU A 31 5.39 -20.54 -9.81
N SER A 32 4.26 -21.08 -10.30
CA SER A 32 3.16 -20.26 -10.80
C SER A 32 2.57 -19.37 -9.71
N ILE A 33 2.44 -19.86 -8.48
CA ILE A 33 2.02 -19.04 -7.32
C ILE A 33 3.11 -18.04 -6.94
N ALA A 34 4.37 -18.50 -6.83
CA ALA A 34 5.49 -17.70 -6.39
C ALA A 34 5.70 -16.44 -7.27
N LEU A 35 5.44 -16.54 -8.58
CA LEU A 35 5.47 -15.42 -9.53
C LEU A 35 4.44 -14.31 -9.26
N PHE A 36 3.40 -14.57 -8.47
CA PHE A 36 2.38 -13.58 -8.08
C PHE A 36 2.46 -13.16 -6.60
N VAL A 37 3.28 -13.85 -5.79
CA VAL A 37 3.36 -13.62 -4.34
C VAL A 37 4.71 -13.05 -3.92
N LEU A 38 5.82 -13.56 -4.47
CA LEU A 38 7.16 -13.18 -4.06
C LEU A 38 7.72 -11.95 -4.80
N ILE A 39 6.98 -11.47 -5.80
CA ILE A 39 7.24 -10.22 -6.53
C ILE A 39 5.90 -9.51 -6.77
N PRO A 40 5.89 -8.18 -7.01
CA PRO A 40 4.68 -7.47 -7.39
C PRO A 40 3.96 -8.20 -8.55
N PRO A 41 2.66 -8.53 -8.40
CA PRO A 41 1.99 -9.47 -9.28
C PRO A 41 1.88 -8.92 -10.69
N SER A 42 2.59 -9.51 -11.66
CA SER A 42 2.49 -9.18 -13.08
C SER A 42 1.12 -9.58 -13.67
N THR A 43 0.85 -9.17 -14.91
CA THR A 43 -0.35 -9.62 -15.62
C THR A 43 -0.23 -11.09 -16.01
N GLY A 44 -1.37 -11.77 -16.17
CA GLY A 44 -1.37 -13.16 -16.64
C GLY A 44 -0.77 -13.33 -18.03
N GLN A 45 -0.85 -12.30 -18.89
CA GLN A 45 -0.19 -12.29 -20.19
C GLN A 45 1.33 -12.24 -20.05
N GLU A 46 1.84 -11.31 -19.23
CA GLU A 46 3.28 -11.18 -19.01
C GLU A 46 3.89 -12.48 -18.50
N ILE A 47 3.27 -13.10 -17.50
CA ILE A 47 3.77 -14.34 -16.90
C ILE A 47 3.68 -15.54 -17.85
N ARG A 48 2.55 -15.75 -18.53
CA ARG A 48 2.36 -16.94 -19.38
C ARG A 48 3.23 -16.92 -20.64
N THR A 49 3.70 -15.74 -21.08
CA THR A 49 4.52 -15.60 -22.28
C THR A 49 6.02 -15.48 -21.98
N LEU A 50 6.43 -15.59 -20.71
CA LEU A 50 7.84 -15.59 -20.32
C LEU A 50 8.58 -16.74 -21.01
N ARG A 51 9.66 -16.40 -21.71
CA ARG A 51 10.59 -17.35 -22.31
C ARG A 51 11.92 -17.38 -21.55
N ILE A 52 12.48 -18.56 -21.37
CA ILE A 52 13.80 -18.78 -20.80
C ILE A 52 14.83 -18.41 -21.87
N ALA A 53 15.78 -17.55 -21.49
CA ALA A 53 16.92 -17.19 -22.32
C ALA A 53 18.23 -17.43 -21.58
N PRO A 54 19.23 -18.05 -22.25
CA PRO A 54 20.57 -18.15 -21.70
C PRO A 54 21.25 -16.78 -21.64
N SER A 55 22.25 -16.66 -20.76
CA SER A 55 23.13 -15.50 -20.67
C SER A 55 23.73 -15.13 -22.04
N GLY A 56 23.60 -13.86 -22.44
CA GLY A 56 24.28 -13.31 -23.61
C GLY A 56 23.48 -13.36 -24.92
N ASP A 57 22.36 -14.08 -24.98
CA ASP A 57 21.58 -14.23 -26.21
C ASP A 57 20.52 -13.11 -26.36
N ARG A 58 20.97 -11.85 -26.34
CA ARG A 58 20.07 -10.67 -26.32
C ARG A 58 19.28 -10.49 -27.62
N GLU A 59 19.81 -10.98 -28.75
CA GLU A 59 19.16 -10.87 -30.06
C GLU A 59 17.97 -11.82 -30.20
N HIS A 60 18.02 -13.03 -29.62
CA HIS A 60 16.93 -14.01 -29.70
C HIS A 60 15.68 -13.66 -28.86
N VAL A 61 15.79 -12.72 -27.93
CA VAL A 61 14.67 -12.34 -27.03
C VAL A 61 14.18 -10.90 -27.22
N GLN A 62 14.64 -10.20 -28.26
CA GLN A 62 14.15 -8.85 -28.55
C GLN A 62 12.65 -8.87 -28.86
N GLY A 63 11.89 -8.02 -28.17
CA GLY A 63 10.42 -7.94 -28.30
C GLY A 63 9.65 -9.07 -27.62
N LEU A 64 10.31 -9.90 -26.80
CA LEU A 64 9.68 -11.00 -26.06
C LEU A 64 9.91 -10.86 -24.55
N ASN A 65 8.88 -11.21 -23.78
CA ASN A 65 9.02 -11.36 -22.34
C ASN A 65 9.99 -12.52 -22.05
N SER A 66 11.04 -12.22 -21.30
CA SER A 66 12.13 -13.17 -21.08
C SER A 66 12.56 -13.24 -19.62
N LEU A 67 12.99 -14.43 -19.23
CA LEU A 67 13.69 -14.73 -18.00
C LEU A 67 15.12 -15.11 -18.40
N VAL A 68 16.08 -14.24 -18.08
CA VAL A 68 17.48 -14.45 -18.39
C VAL A 68 18.18 -15.05 -17.17
N LEU A 69 18.83 -16.19 -17.38
CA LEU A 69 19.66 -16.86 -16.39
C LEU A 69 21.08 -16.29 -16.49
N ASN A 70 21.49 -15.42 -15.56
CA ASN A 70 22.83 -14.84 -15.56
C ASN A 70 23.87 -15.84 -15.05
N SER A 71 25.10 -15.74 -15.55
CA SER A 71 26.22 -16.60 -15.15
C SER A 71 26.69 -16.38 -13.71
N ASP A 72 26.35 -15.23 -13.12
CA ASP A 72 26.64 -14.87 -11.73
C ASP A 72 25.59 -15.37 -10.72
N GLY A 73 24.65 -16.23 -11.15
CA GLY A 73 23.59 -16.77 -10.29
C GLY A 73 22.34 -15.88 -10.21
N THR A 74 22.41 -14.62 -10.63
CA THR A 74 21.24 -13.73 -10.65
C THR A 74 20.24 -14.12 -11.76
N LEU A 75 18.99 -13.73 -11.57
CA LEU A 75 17.94 -13.86 -12.59
C LEU A 75 17.44 -12.49 -12.99
N MET A 76 17.17 -12.31 -14.27
CA MET A 76 16.59 -11.06 -14.77
C MET A 76 15.27 -11.35 -15.47
N PHE A 77 14.18 -10.79 -14.92
CA PHE A 77 12.94 -10.64 -15.66
C PHE A 77 13.05 -9.45 -16.59
N ARG A 78 12.71 -9.64 -17.85
CA ARG A 78 12.58 -8.61 -18.87
C ARG A 78 11.19 -8.67 -19.46
N PHE A 79 10.39 -7.64 -19.22
CA PHE A 79 9.07 -7.49 -19.80
C PHE A 79 9.13 -6.45 -20.92
N GLU A 80 8.82 -6.89 -22.13
CA GLU A 80 8.78 -6.07 -23.34
C GLU A 80 7.34 -5.62 -23.63
N ASP A 81 7.19 -4.57 -24.42
CA ASP A 81 5.91 -4.13 -24.99
C ASP A 81 4.79 -3.85 -23.97
N TYR A 82 5.13 -3.44 -22.74
CA TYR A 82 4.10 -2.92 -21.85
C TYR A 82 3.66 -1.53 -22.34
N LYS A 83 2.34 -1.36 -22.47
CA LYS A 83 1.73 -0.17 -23.04
C LYS A 83 1.91 1.04 -22.12
N THR A 84 2.72 2.01 -22.53
CA THR A 84 2.73 3.37 -21.98
C THR A 84 2.03 4.33 -22.94
N CYS A 85 1.49 5.43 -22.43
CA CYS A 85 0.85 6.43 -23.29
C CYS A 85 1.92 7.05 -24.22
N GLY A 86 1.94 6.63 -25.49
CA GLY A 86 2.85 7.16 -26.51
C GLY A 86 4.16 6.39 -26.73
N SER A 87 4.41 5.27 -26.03
CA SER A 87 5.60 4.43 -26.23
C SER A 87 5.37 2.99 -25.78
N HIS A 88 6.26 2.08 -26.19
CA HIS A 88 6.41 0.74 -25.62
C HIS A 88 7.67 0.76 -24.74
N GLY A 89 7.54 0.35 -23.48
CA GLY A 89 8.64 0.34 -22.53
C GLY A 89 9.24 -1.06 -22.37
N VAL A 90 10.50 -1.10 -21.94
CA VAL A 90 11.16 -2.32 -21.44
C VAL A 90 11.31 -2.19 -19.93
N ASP A 91 10.83 -3.18 -19.19
CA ASP A 91 10.93 -3.24 -17.73
C ASP A 91 11.86 -4.39 -17.35
N VAL A 92 12.77 -4.11 -16.43
CA VAL A 92 13.80 -5.07 -16.02
C VAL A 92 13.81 -5.17 -14.52
N THR A 93 13.66 -6.39 -14.01
CA THR A 93 13.73 -6.69 -12.58
C THR A 93 14.76 -7.79 -12.36
N ASN A 94 15.80 -7.47 -11.59
CA ASN A 94 16.84 -8.43 -11.20
C ASN A 94 16.51 -9.05 -9.85
N LEU A 95 16.67 -10.36 -9.74
CA LEU A 95 16.59 -11.10 -8.50
C LEU A 95 17.97 -11.65 -8.12
N PRO A 96 18.44 -11.36 -6.89
CA PRO A 96 19.62 -12.00 -6.32
C PRO A 96 19.53 -13.53 -6.33
N GLU A 97 20.68 -14.20 -6.28
CA GLU A 97 20.77 -15.66 -6.25
C GLU A 97 20.01 -16.28 -5.07
N ASP A 98 20.10 -15.65 -3.90
CA ASP A 98 19.47 -16.08 -2.65
C ASP A 98 17.98 -15.71 -2.53
N HIS A 99 17.44 -14.95 -3.48
CA HIS A 99 16.04 -14.60 -3.48
C HIS A 99 15.17 -15.87 -3.61
N ARG A 100 14.18 -16.06 -2.73
CA ARG A 100 13.35 -17.29 -2.68
C ARG A 100 12.73 -17.67 -4.04
N LEU A 101 12.25 -16.69 -4.81
CA LEU A 101 11.74 -16.94 -6.17
C LEU A 101 12.83 -17.44 -7.14
N ASN A 102 14.06 -16.96 -7.02
CA ASN A 102 15.18 -17.42 -7.84
C ASN A 102 15.48 -18.90 -7.56
N VAL A 103 15.58 -19.26 -6.28
CA VAL A 103 15.77 -20.66 -5.85
C VAL A 103 14.68 -21.57 -6.41
N ILE A 104 13.40 -21.16 -6.30
CA ILE A 104 12.26 -21.94 -6.84
C ILE A 104 12.35 -22.09 -8.36
N ILE A 105 12.67 -21.01 -9.08
CA ILE A 105 12.81 -21.04 -10.54
C ILE A 105 13.92 -22.00 -10.94
N ARG A 106 15.12 -21.87 -10.35
CA ARG A 106 16.28 -22.71 -10.69
C ARG A 106 15.98 -24.18 -10.42
N GLU A 107 15.42 -24.50 -9.25
CA GLU A 107 15.05 -25.88 -8.95
C GLU A 107 14.02 -26.45 -9.95
N TYR A 108 13.01 -25.66 -10.30
CA TYR A 108 12.03 -26.07 -11.32
C TYR A 108 12.70 -26.32 -12.67
N LEU A 109 13.55 -25.40 -13.14
CA LEU A 109 14.24 -25.51 -14.43
C LEU A 109 15.19 -26.72 -14.46
N ASP A 110 15.99 -26.90 -13.41
CA ASP A 110 17.08 -27.89 -13.38
C ASP A 110 16.56 -29.32 -13.18
N LYS A 111 15.45 -29.51 -12.47
CA LYS A 111 14.99 -30.85 -12.05
C LYS A 111 13.66 -31.29 -12.64
N TYR A 112 12.76 -30.36 -12.91
CA TYR A 112 11.34 -30.70 -13.06
C TYR A 112 10.73 -30.26 -14.39
N ARG A 113 11.21 -29.18 -14.98
CA ARG A 113 10.63 -28.62 -16.20
C ARG A 113 10.69 -29.59 -17.36
N ASP A 114 11.83 -30.25 -17.56
CA ASP A 114 12.03 -31.15 -18.69
C ASP A 114 11.13 -32.39 -18.63
N ILE A 115 10.70 -32.78 -17.43
CA ILE A 115 9.72 -33.87 -17.22
C ILE A 115 8.35 -33.50 -17.81
N LEU A 116 8.05 -32.20 -17.89
CA LEU A 116 6.78 -31.70 -18.43
C LEU A 116 6.84 -31.43 -19.94
N LEU A 117 8.01 -31.48 -20.57
CA LEU A 117 8.14 -31.26 -22.01
C LEU A 117 7.46 -32.38 -22.78
N ASP A 118 6.78 -32.00 -23.86
CA ASP A 118 6.22 -32.95 -24.80
C ASP A 118 7.34 -33.49 -25.70
N ALA A 119 7.64 -34.79 -25.59
CA ALA A 119 8.69 -35.44 -26.37
C ALA A 119 8.44 -35.38 -27.89
N ALA A 120 7.21 -35.10 -28.33
CA ALA A 120 6.85 -34.96 -29.74
C ALA A 120 6.93 -33.50 -30.25
N ASP A 121 7.34 -32.55 -29.41
CA ASP A 121 7.46 -31.15 -29.82
C ASP A 121 8.68 -30.90 -30.72
N ASP A 122 8.51 -30.06 -31.73
CA ASP A 122 9.55 -29.66 -32.71
C ASP A 122 10.59 -28.68 -32.14
N GLY A 123 10.57 -28.46 -30.82
CA GLY A 123 11.46 -27.55 -30.11
C GLY A 123 10.94 -26.11 -30.02
N THR A 124 9.80 -25.78 -30.63
CA THR A 124 9.25 -24.42 -30.61
C THR A 124 8.69 -24.02 -29.23
N THR A 125 8.33 -24.98 -28.39
CA THR A 125 7.78 -24.74 -27.04
C THR A 125 8.82 -24.86 -25.93
N ASN A 126 10.02 -25.35 -26.27
CA ASN A 126 11.10 -25.66 -25.32
C ASN A 126 11.62 -24.46 -24.54
N ASN A 127 11.32 -23.23 -24.96
CA ASN A 127 11.77 -22.03 -24.25
C ASN A 127 10.69 -21.36 -23.40
N PHE A 128 9.42 -21.79 -23.36
CA PHE A 128 8.43 -21.16 -22.46
C PHE A 128 8.65 -21.58 -21.00
N LEU A 129 8.64 -20.63 -20.07
CA LEU A 129 8.85 -20.93 -18.64
C LEU A 129 7.77 -21.89 -18.10
N LEU A 130 6.50 -21.56 -18.36
CA LEU A 130 5.35 -22.32 -17.87
C LEU A 130 4.67 -23.10 -19.00
N LEU A 131 4.49 -24.40 -18.76
CA LEU A 131 3.89 -25.34 -19.69
C LEU A 131 2.62 -25.96 -19.10
N THR A 132 1.69 -26.30 -19.98
CA THR A 132 0.50 -27.11 -19.63
C THR A 132 0.91 -28.54 -19.24
N ASP A 133 -0.03 -29.32 -18.70
CA ASP A 133 0.21 -30.75 -18.41
C ASP A 133 0.53 -31.59 -19.67
N LYS A 134 0.34 -31.00 -20.86
CA LYS A 134 0.67 -31.60 -22.16
C LYS A 134 1.96 -31.04 -22.75
N GLY A 135 2.77 -30.33 -21.96
CA GLY A 135 4.04 -29.75 -22.41
C GLY A 135 3.94 -28.60 -23.41
N LYS A 136 2.73 -28.08 -23.69
CA LYS A 136 2.53 -26.95 -24.59
C LYS A 136 2.43 -25.60 -23.84
N PRO A 137 2.69 -24.45 -24.48
CA PRO A 137 2.52 -23.13 -23.87
C PRO A 137 1.07 -22.87 -23.47
N CYS A 138 0.88 -22.12 -22.38
CA CYS A 138 -0.45 -21.83 -21.88
C CYS A 138 -1.16 -20.74 -22.71
N SER A 139 -2.35 -21.06 -23.24
CA SER A 139 -3.27 -20.02 -23.75
C SER A 139 -3.79 -19.15 -22.60
N GLY A 140 -4.27 -17.94 -22.89
CA GLY A 140 -4.80 -17.03 -21.88
C GLY A 140 -5.93 -17.65 -21.02
N PRO A 141 -6.96 -18.26 -21.64
CA PRO A 141 -8.02 -18.96 -20.91
C PRO A 141 -7.51 -20.15 -20.10
N ALA A 142 -6.64 -20.98 -20.68
CA ALA A 142 -6.09 -22.15 -19.98
C ALA A 142 -5.28 -21.74 -18.75
N PHE A 143 -4.42 -20.72 -18.88
CA PHE A 143 -3.63 -20.18 -17.77
C PHE A 143 -4.54 -19.63 -16.67
N SER A 144 -5.56 -18.86 -17.03
CA SER A 144 -6.49 -18.27 -16.07
C SER A 144 -7.28 -19.33 -15.31
N THR A 145 -7.75 -20.38 -16.00
CA THR A 145 -8.44 -21.52 -15.38
C THR A 145 -7.51 -22.32 -14.47
N HIS A 146 -6.28 -22.55 -14.90
CA HIS A 146 -5.27 -23.24 -14.10
C HIS A 146 -4.99 -22.48 -12.79
N MET A 147 -4.68 -21.18 -12.88
CA MET A 147 -4.41 -20.35 -11.70
C MET A 147 -5.62 -20.27 -10.76
N LYS A 148 -6.84 -20.11 -11.31
CA LYS A 148 -8.08 -20.17 -10.51
C LYS A 148 -8.19 -21.46 -9.72
N SER A 149 -7.95 -22.59 -10.38
CA SER A 149 -8.01 -23.92 -9.76
C SER A 149 -6.96 -24.06 -8.66
N VAL A 150 -5.71 -23.70 -8.94
CA VAL A 150 -4.60 -23.78 -7.98
C VAL A 150 -4.90 -22.95 -6.73
N PHE A 151 -5.26 -21.67 -6.87
CA PHE A 151 -5.60 -20.82 -5.73
C PHE A 151 -6.84 -21.33 -4.99
N TYR A 152 -7.90 -21.72 -5.70
CA TYR A 152 -9.12 -22.24 -5.07
C TYR A 152 -8.86 -23.49 -4.24
N HIS A 153 -8.01 -24.40 -4.71
CA HIS A 153 -7.66 -25.60 -3.96
C HIS A 153 -6.80 -25.34 -2.72
N LEU A 154 -6.16 -24.18 -2.61
CA LEU A 154 -5.35 -23.80 -1.46
C LEU A 154 -6.14 -22.93 -0.48
N THR A 155 -6.91 -21.97 -0.96
CA THR A 155 -7.59 -20.98 -0.10
C THR A 155 -9.09 -21.24 0.05
N GLY A 156 -9.70 -22.08 -0.80
CA GLY A 156 -11.16 -22.19 -0.91
C GLY A 156 -11.83 -21.00 -1.62
N VAL A 157 -11.04 -20.02 -2.09
CA VAL A 157 -11.54 -18.79 -2.71
C VAL A 157 -11.16 -18.73 -4.18
N SER A 158 -12.14 -18.46 -5.05
CA SER A 158 -11.89 -18.32 -6.48
C SER A 158 -11.19 -16.99 -6.77
N VAL A 159 -9.94 -17.05 -7.22
CA VAL A 159 -9.11 -15.88 -7.47
C VAL A 159 -9.12 -15.49 -8.95
N ASN A 160 -9.35 -14.21 -9.24
CA ASN A 160 -9.06 -13.63 -10.54
C ASN A 160 -7.63 -13.05 -10.53
N LEU A 161 -6.81 -13.31 -11.56
CA LEU A 161 -5.44 -12.76 -11.63
C LEU A 161 -5.42 -11.21 -11.56
N HIS A 162 -6.42 -10.53 -12.11
CA HIS A 162 -6.54 -9.07 -11.95
C HIS A 162 -6.91 -8.68 -10.50
N LEU A 163 -7.66 -9.53 -9.80
CA LEU A 163 -7.97 -9.32 -8.38
C LEU A 163 -6.69 -9.41 -7.54
N LEU A 164 -5.73 -10.28 -7.84
CA LEU A 164 -4.44 -10.33 -7.13
C LEU A 164 -3.71 -8.98 -7.16
N ARG A 165 -3.63 -8.35 -8.34
CA ARG A 165 -3.06 -7.00 -8.50
C ARG A 165 -3.81 -5.96 -7.67
N SER A 166 -5.14 -5.98 -7.74
CA SER A 166 -5.97 -5.09 -6.93
C SER A 166 -5.77 -5.30 -5.43
N SER A 167 -5.78 -6.54 -4.96
CA SER A 167 -5.58 -6.88 -3.55
C SER A 167 -4.21 -6.45 -3.07
N PHE A 168 -3.15 -6.68 -3.86
CA PHE A 168 -1.80 -6.26 -3.53
C PHE A 168 -1.68 -4.74 -3.40
N VAL A 169 -2.14 -3.97 -4.40
CA VAL A 169 -2.09 -2.50 -4.35
C VAL A 169 -2.94 -1.96 -3.21
N THR A 170 -4.15 -2.49 -3.02
CA THR A 170 -5.06 -2.07 -1.94
C THR A 170 -4.45 -2.32 -0.56
N TYR A 171 -3.83 -3.49 -0.37
CA TYR A 171 -3.14 -3.86 0.87
C TYR A 171 -1.95 -2.93 1.14
N CYS A 172 -1.02 -2.81 0.18
CA CYS A 172 0.16 -1.96 0.35
C CYS A 172 -0.23 -0.50 0.57
N TYR A 173 -1.19 0.06 -0.18
CA TYR A 173 -1.59 1.46 -0.01
C TYR A 173 -2.42 1.69 1.26
N GLY A 174 -2.97 0.63 1.85
CA GLY A 174 -3.62 0.64 3.15
C GLY A 174 -2.63 0.73 4.31
N ASP A 175 -1.40 0.28 4.10
CA ASP A 175 -0.36 0.33 5.12
C ASP A 175 0.13 1.77 5.36
N SER A 176 0.09 2.19 6.63
CA SER A 176 0.62 3.47 7.10
C SER A 176 2.11 3.66 6.81
N GLN A 177 2.88 2.57 6.72
CA GLN A 177 4.31 2.59 6.40
C GLN A 177 4.58 2.69 4.90
N CYS A 178 3.56 2.59 4.05
CA CYS A 178 3.71 2.73 2.61
C CYS A 178 3.91 4.20 2.22
N THR A 179 5.18 4.61 2.24
CA THR A 179 5.61 5.95 1.83
C THR A 179 5.29 6.22 0.36
N ASP A 180 5.30 7.50 -0.02
CA ASP A 180 5.06 7.88 -1.40
C ASP A 180 6.12 7.34 -2.37
N ALA A 181 7.38 7.27 -1.94
CA ALA A 181 8.45 6.61 -2.69
C ALA A 181 8.18 5.11 -2.88
N MET A 182 7.65 4.43 -1.86
CA MET A 182 7.24 3.03 -1.97
C MET A 182 6.09 2.86 -2.96
N LYS A 183 5.09 3.76 -2.95
CA LYS A 183 3.98 3.73 -3.91
C LYS A 183 4.46 3.93 -5.35
N ASP A 184 5.42 4.83 -5.57
CA ASP A 184 6.01 5.04 -6.89
C ASP A 184 6.81 3.80 -7.34
N SER A 185 7.58 3.18 -6.45
CA SER A 185 8.30 1.93 -6.72
C SER A 185 7.34 0.78 -7.05
N LEU A 186 6.28 0.59 -6.25
CA LEU A 186 5.25 -0.42 -6.50
C LEU A 186 4.53 -0.21 -7.84
N ALA A 187 4.19 1.04 -8.16
CA ALA A 187 3.56 1.37 -9.44
C ALA A 187 4.51 1.06 -10.61
N SER A 188 5.80 1.41 -10.48
CA SER A 188 6.84 1.10 -11.47
C SER A 188 6.97 -0.41 -11.68
N ALA A 189 7.05 -1.21 -10.61
CA ALA A 189 7.16 -2.66 -10.69
C ALA A 189 5.91 -3.34 -11.31
N LEU A 190 4.76 -2.68 -11.22
CA LEU A 190 3.52 -3.08 -11.89
C LEU A 190 3.39 -2.51 -13.31
N ARG A 191 4.40 -1.77 -13.81
CA ARG A 191 4.45 -1.10 -15.12
C ARG A 191 3.33 -0.08 -15.31
N HIS A 192 3.08 0.70 -14.26
CA HIS A 192 2.08 1.76 -14.24
C HIS A 192 2.63 3.06 -13.65
N THR A 193 1.98 4.18 -13.99
CA THR A 193 2.13 5.39 -13.18
C THR A 193 1.41 5.22 -11.84
N ARG A 194 1.87 5.91 -10.80
CA ARG A 194 1.19 5.90 -9.49
C ARG A 194 -0.29 6.24 -9.60
N LYS A 195 -0.64 7.25 -10.41
CA LYS A 195 -2.02 7.66 -10.67
C LYS A 195 -2.84 6.52 -11.30
N GLN A 196 -2.29 5.84 -12.32
CA GLN A 196 -2.98 4.74 -12.97
C GLN A 196 -3.13 3.54 -12.05
N ALA A 197 -2.09 3.18 -11.30
CA ALA A 197 -2.12 2.09 -10.33
C ALA A 197 -3.20 2.34 -9.27
N GLN A 198 -3.27 3.56 -8.74
CA GLN A 198 -4.28 3.95 -7.76
C GLN A 198 -5.70 3.91 -8.35
N LEU A 199 -5.92 4.47 -9.54
CA LEU A 199 -7.27 4.48 -10.15
C LEU A 199 -7.76 3.08 -10.52
N THR A 200 -6.86 2.18 -10.93
CA THR A 200 -7.24 0.86 -11.47
C THR A 200 -7.33 -0.21 -10.37
N TYR A 201 -6.45 -0.16 -9.37
CA TYR A 201 -6.23 -1.28 -8.46
C TYR A 201 -6.50 -0.97 -6.99
N ASP A 202 -6.43 0.29 -6.55
CA ASP A 202 -6.77 0.66 -5.16
C ASP A 202 -8.29 0.64 -4.97
N ARG A 203 -8.78 -0.44 -4.36
CA ARG A 203 -10.21 -0.69 -4.13
C ARG A 203 -10.74 -0.10 -2.83
N LYS A 204 -9.92 0.66 -2.08
CA LYS A 204 -10.39 1.32 -0.87
C LYS A 204 -11.56 2.25 -1.17
N ASN A 205 -12.59 2.16 -0.36
CA ASN A 205 -13.75 3.04 -0.41
C ASN A 205 -13.40 4.44 0.14
N SER A 206 -14.34 5.39 0.02
CA SER A 206 -14.13 6.79 0.43
C SER A 206 -13.83 6.94 1.93
N SER A 207 -14.40 6.09 2.77
CA SER A 207 -14.16 6.10 4.22
C SER A 207 -12.76 5.57 4.55
N GLU A 208 -12.37 4.42 3.97
CA GLU A 208 -11.05 3.82 4.16
C GLU A 208 -9.92 4.74 3.71
N LYS A 209 -10.13 5.51 2.62
CA LYS A 209 -9.16 6.53 2.16
C LYS A 209 -8.99 7.70 3.11
N LYS A 210 -9.97 7.96 3.98
CA LYS A 210 -9.95 9.07 4.97
C LYS A 210 -9.50 8.62 6.35
N SER A 211 -9.38 7.31 6.60
CA SER A 211 -9.03 6.74 7.91
C SER A 211 -7.81 7.41 8.55
N LEU A 212 -6.70 7.54 7.82
CA LEU A 212 -5.48 8.18 8.32
C LEU A 212 -5.69 9.66 8.71
N ALA A 213 -6.48 10.41 7.94
CA ALA A 213 -6.79 11.80 8.26
C ALA A 213 -7.65 11.91 9.52
N VAL A 214 -8.59 10.96 9.70
CA VAL A 214 -9.41 10.87 10.90
C VAL A 214 -8.56 10.50 12.11
N SER A 215 -7.70 9.49 12.02
CA SER A 215 -6.79 9.08 13.09
C SER A 215 -5.84 10.20 13.51
N LEU A 216 -5.24 10.91 12.55
CA LEU A 216 -4.37 12.06 12.83
C LEU A 216 -5.14 13.19 13.55
N ALA A 217 -6.36 13.49 13.11
CA ALA A 217 -7.18 14.51 13.76
C ALA A 217 -7.55 14.11 15.20
N SER A 218 -7.86 12.84 15.44
CA SER A 218 -8.11 12.30 16.78
C SER A 218 -6.86 12.40 17.67
N GLU A 219 -5.70 11.95 17.18
CA GLU A 219 -4.45 11.99 17.93
C GLU A 219 -4.06 13.43 18.32
N LEU A 220 -4.18 14.39 17.40
CA LEU A 220 -3.94 15.81 17.68
C LEU A 220 -4.92 16.36 18.73
N ALA A 221 -6.19 15.95 18.68
CA ALA A 221 -7.20 16.37 19.63
C ALA A 221 -6.94 15.78 21.03
N GLU A 222 -6.64 14.49 21.12
CA GLU A 222 -6.36 13.78 22.37
C GLU A 222 -5.10 14.33 23.06
N ASN A 223 -4.00 14.51 22.33
CA ASN A 223 -2.78 15.13 22.86
C ASN A 223 -3.04 16.55 23.40
N THR A 224 -3.94 17.31 22.77
CA THR A 224 -4.33 18.64 23.23
C THR A 224 -5.17 18.56 24.50
N ILE A 225 -6.11 17.62 24.59
CA ILE A 225 -6.95 17.41 25.78
C ILE A 225 -6.09 16.99 26.97
N GLU A 226 -5.18 16.04 26.79
CA GLU A 226 -4.28 15.57 27.84
C GLU A 226 -3.39 16.70 28.38
N SER A 227 -2.77 17.49 27.49
CA SER A 227 -1.93 18.62 27.90
C SER A 227 -2.69 19.72 28.65
N LEU A 228 -3.96 19.95 28.33
CA LEU A 228 -4.83 20.88 29.05
C LEU A 228 -5.26 20.32 30.42
N SER A 229 -5.46 19.00 30.53
CA SER A 229 -5.84 18.33 31.78
C SER A 229 -4.68 18.23 32.79
N ALA A 230 -3.43 18.23 32.30
CA ALA A 230 -2.22 18.14 33.12
C ALA A 230 -1.73 19.49 33.67
N GLN A 231 -2.35 20.61 33.28
CA GLN A 231 -2.00 21.91 33.84
C GLN A 231 -2.50 22.01 35.29
N PRO A 232 -1.65 22.39 36.26
CA PRO A 232 -2.10 22.68 37.61
C PRO A 232 -3.22 23.72 37.53
N SER A 233 -4.34 23.43 38.18
CA SER A 233 -5.38 24.44 38.39
C SER A 233 -4.81 25.51 39.32
N ASP A 234 -4.04 26.44 38.78
CA ASP A 234 -3.80 27.72 39.43
C ASP A 234 -5.19 28.34 39.54
N ARG A 235 -5.78 28.22 40.74
CA ARG A 235 -7.01 28.91 41.13
C ARG A 235 -6.72 30.41 41.06
N ASN A 236 -6.75 30.94 39.84
CA ASN A 236 -6.69 32.37 39.58
C ASN A 236 -7.94 32.97 40.21
N ALA A 237 -7.72 33.82 41.21
CA ALA A 237 -8.72 34.53 41.98
C ALA A 237 -10.00 34.87 41.18
N GLY A 238 -11.03 34.02 41.29
CA GLY A 238 -12.39 34.26 40.80
C GLY A 238 -12.58 34.41 39.28
N LEU A 239 -11.61 34.04 38.44
CA LEU A 239 -11.74 34.11 36.99
C LEU A 239 -11.87 32.71 36.40
N ASP A 240 -13.07 32.40 35.89
CA ASP A 240 -13.37 31.12 35.26
C ASP A 240 -13.48 31.25 33.74
N LYS A 241 -13.27 30.14 33.03
CA LYS A 241 -13.57 30.04 31.61
C LYS A 241 -15.04 30.38 31.37
N GLY A 242 -15.30 31.27 30.42
CA GLY A 242 -16.64 31.74 30.08
C GLY A 242 -17.10 32.97 30.87
N SER A 243 -16.36 33.41 31.90
CA SER A 243 -16.63 34.65 32.61
C SER A 243 -16.41 35.88 31.71
N TRP A 244 -17.20 36.92 31.95
CA TRP A 244 -17.05 38.21 31.29
C TRP A 244 -16.06 39.09 32.06
N VAL A 245 -15.17 39.76 31.34
CA VAL A 245 -14.19 40.70 31.89
C VAL A 245 -14.26 42.03 31.17
N ALA A 246 -13.99 43.10 31.92
CA ALA A 246 -13.84 44.45 31.40
C ALA A 246 -12.35 44.83 31.46
N LEU A 247 -11.79 45.27 30.33
CA LEU A 247 -10.39 45.65 30.19
C LEU A 247 -10.30 47.13 29.88
N THR A 248 -9.45 47.85 30.62
CA THR A 248 -9.13 49.24 30.34
C THR A 248 -7.95 49.30 29.37
N VAL A 249 -8.12 50.01 28.26
CA VAL A 249 -7.00 50.29 27.34
C VAL A 249 -6.03 51.26 28.01
N GLU A 250 -4.71 51.12 27.81
CA GLU A 250 -3.69 51.99 28.46
C GLU A 250 -3.92 53.49 28.24
N SER A 251 -4.47 53.88 27.10
CA SER A 251 -4.82 55.27 26.78
C SER A 251 -6.15 55.75 27.37
N SER A 252 -6.86 54.89 28.10
CA SER A 252 -8.13 55.22 28.76
C SER A 252 -7.89 56.22 29.90
N THR A 253 -8.65 57.31 29.91
CA THR A 253 -8.61 58.31 30.98
C THR A 253 -9.98 58.46 31.61
N LEU A 254 -10.06 59.07 32.79
CA LEU A 254 -11.34 59.31 33.47
C LEU A 254 -12.29 60.21 32.64
N ALA A 255 -11.72 61.13 31.85
CA ALA A 255 -12.47 62.02 30.96
C ALA A 255 -12.90 61.34 29.64
N ASN A 256 -12.18 60.30 29.21
CA ASN A 256 -12.49 59.52 28.00
C ASN A 256 -12.28 58.02 28.27
N PRO A 257 -13.24 57.35 28.92
CA PRO A 257 -13.10 55.95 29.29
C PRO A 257 -13.15 55.06 28.05
N ASN A 258 -12.14 54.21 27.90
CA ASN A 258 -12.05 53.21 26.83
C ASN A 258 -11.98 51.82 27.45
N ILE A 259 -13.15 51.18 27.54
CA ILE A 259 -13.34 49.88 28.15
C ILE A 259 -13.73 48.87 27.06
N LEU A 260 -13.04 47.73 27.08
CA LEU A 260 -13.31 46.58 26.24
C LEU A 260 -13.98 45.50 27.07
N LEU A 261 -15.14 45.03 26.63
CA LEU A 261 -15.79 43.84 27.20
C LEU A 261 -15.38 42.61 26.39
N ALA A 262 -14.93 41.57 27.08
CA ALA A 262 -14.53 40.32 26.47
C ALA A 262 -14.96 39.11 27.33
N ARG A 263 -15.12 37.95 26.70
CA ARG A 263 -15.40 36.69 27.40
C ARG A 263 -14.12 35.86 27.47
N ILE A 264 -13.79 35.31 28.64
CA ILE A 264 -12.61 34.45 28.80
C ILE A 264 -12.83 33.16 28.01
N GLN A 265 -11.99 32.90 27.02
CA GLN A 265 -12.01 31.68 26.23
C GLN A 265 -11.20 30.57 26.91
N ASN A 266 -9.98 30.89 27.34
CA ASN A 266 -9.08 29.98 28.05
C ASN A 266 -8.17 30.78 28.99
N LEU A 267 -7.87 30.22 30.17
CA LEU A 267 -6.83 30.74 31.07
C LEU A 267 -5.52 30.05 30.72
N MET A 268 -4.44 30.81 30.68
CA MET A 268 -3.09 30.33 30.35
C MET A 268 -2.13 30.58 31.53
N PRO A 269 -1.02 29.83 31.61
CA PRO A 269 -0.01 30.04 32.65
C PRO A 269 0.53 31.47 32.69
N GLY A 270 0.93 31.92 33.87
CA GLY A 270 1.52 33.25 34.07
C GLY A 270 0.51 34.40 34.02
N ARG A 271 -0.72 34.17 34.51
CA ARG A 271 -1.82 35.16 34.55
C ARG A 271 -2.20 35.72 33.18
N LYS A 272 -2.08 34.91 32.14
CA LYS A 272 -2.52 35.26 30.78
C LYS A 272 -3.88 34.64 30.50
N ALA A 273 -4.70 35.29 29.69
CA ALA A 273 -5.98 34.74 29.26
C ALA A 273 -6.16 34.98 27.75
N SER A 274 -6.70 33.98 27.08
CA SER A 274 -7.25 34.11 25.73
C SER A 274 -8.70 34.56 25.82
N LEU A 275 -9.09 35.52 24.99
CA LEU A 275 -10.37 36.20 25.05
C LEU A 275 -11.15 35.99 23.75
N LEU A 276 -12.43 35.69 23.88
CA LEU A 276 -13.37 35.55 22.77
C LEU A 276 -14.24 36.81 22.70
N TRP A 277 -14.29 37.42 21.51
CA TRP A 277 -15.16 38.55 21.15
C TRP A 277 -14.82 39.86 21.89
N PHE A 278 -14.89 40.98 21.19
CA PHE A 278 -14.66 42.31 21.76
C PHE A 278 -15.71 43.30 21.27
N LYS A 279 -16.29 44.06 22.18
CA LYS A 279 -17.11 45.23 21.85
C LYS A 279 -16.57 46.44 22.60
N ALA A 280 -16.13 47.44 21.86
CA ALA A 280 -15.77 48.73 22.43
C ALA A 280 -17.06 49.46 22.86
N THR A 281 -17.21 49.75 24.15
CA THR A 281 -18.35 50.53 24.64
C THR A 281 -17.96 51.99 24.74
N GLY A 282 -18.07 52.71 23.62
CA GLY A 282 -17.90 54.16 23.58
C GLY A 282 -19.25 54.86 23.61
N LYS A 283 -19.81 55.13 24.79
CA LYS A 283 -20.74 56.26 25.02
C LYS A 283 -21.06 56.44 26.51
N LYS A 284 -21.16 57.72 26.89
CA LYS A 284 -21.40 58.27 28.23
C LYS A 284 -22.54 57.58 28.99
N ALA A 285 -22.23 56.50 29.68
CA ALA A 285 -22.94 56.01 30.87
C ALA A 285 -22.11 54.86 31.44
N CYS A 286 -21.38 55.11 32.52
CA CYS A 286 -20.88 54.02 33.35
C CYS A 286 -22.09 53.34 33.99
N THR A 287 -22.42 52.11 33.57
CA THR A 287 -23.20 51.21 34.41
C THR A 287 -22.23 50.15 34.93
N LEU A 288 -21.95 50.26 36.22
CA LEU A 288 -21.16 49.30 36.99
C LEU A 288 -21.95 47.98 37.02
N PHE A 289 -21.58 46.98 36.21
CA PHE A 289 -22.05 45.62 36.45
C PHE A 289 -21.21 45.04 37.59
N THR A 290 -21.53 45.47 38.81
CA THR A 290 -21.15 44.69 39.99
C THR A 290 -21.99 43.43 39.99
N THR A 291 -21.31 42.33 40.27
CA THR A 291 -21.86 41.02 40.61
C THR A 291 -23.20 41.13 41.34
N MET A 292 -24.30 40.91 40.61
CA MET A 292 -25.57 40.60 41.24
C MET A 292 -25.55 39.15 41.72
N LYS A 293 -25.18 38.99 42.99
CA LYS A 293 -26.04 38.36 44.00
C LYS A 293 -25.42 38.48 45.39
N PRO A 294 -26.14 39.09 46.34
CA PRO A 294 -26.21 38.60 47.71
C PRO A 294 -27.52 37.81 47.90
N THR A 295 -27.35 36.55 48.31
CA THR A 295 -28.21 35.70 49.15
C THR A 295 -29.74 35.75 48.98
N GLY A 296 -30.26 34.64 48.45
CA GLY A 296 -31.22 33.80 49.15
C GLY A 296 -30.63 32.39 49.22
#